data_AF-A0A1G0EFK4-F1
#
_entry.id   AF-A0A1G0EFK4-F1
#
_cell.length_a   1.000
_cell.length_b   1.000
_cell.length_c   1.000
_cell.angle_alpha   90.00
_cell.angle_beta   90.00
_cell.angle_gamma   90.00
#
_symmetry.space_group_name_H-M   'P 1'
#
loop_
_entity.id
_entity.type
_entity.pdbx_description
1 polymer ?
#
loop_
_entity_poly.entity_id
_entity_poly.type
_entity_poly.pdbx_seq_one_letter_code
_entity_poly.pdbx_strand_id
1 'polypeptide(L)'
;MFNRKPGASIVAVRRAGSVATFHMLNAFFTITQMIVVGSTYWNQGFGMNEGEVKKDVEGLQTMRNLGQNMAWLIKSIDAAKNSVAEPATNREVLMSFIRETD
;
A
#
# COMPACT_ATOMS: atom_id res chain seq x y z
N MET A 1 1.10 -15.92 3.52
CA MET A 1 1.93 -15.55 2.35
C MET A 1 2.27 -14.05 2.29
N PHE A 2 1.34 -13.15 2.62
CA PHE A 2 1.52 -11.69 2.45
C PHE A 2 1.73 -10.88 3.75
N ASN A 3 1.50 -11.48 4.92
CA ASN A 3 1.62 -10.78 6.20
C ASN A 3 2.95 -10.03 6.31
N ARG A 4 2.86 -8.75 6.72
CA ARG A 4 3.96 -7.83 6.98
C ARG A 4 4.89 -7.58 5.78
N LYS A 5 4.52 -8.03 4.58
CA LYS A 5 5.21 -7.62 3.36
C LYS A 5 4.82 -6.18 3.01
N PRO A 6 5.78 -5.35 2.59
CA PRO A 6 5.46 -4.02 2.10
C PRO A 6 4.73 -4.12 0.75
N GLY A 7 3.74 -3.26 0.56
CA GLY A 7 2.97 -3.16 -0.68
C GLY A 7 2.60 -1.71 -0.98
N ALA A 8 2.51 -1.36 -2.25
CA ALA A 8 2.11 -0.04 -2.71
C ALA A 8 1.17 -0.18 -3.91
N SER A 9 0.03 0.52 -3.86
CA SER A 9 -0.83 0.70 -5.02
C SER A 9 -0.40 1.97 -5.74
N ILE A 10 -0.52 1.97 -7.08
CA ILE A 10 -0.25 3.13 -7.93
C ILE A 10 -1.41 3.26 -8.91
N VAL A 11 -1.89 4.48 -9.15
CA VAL A 11 -3.00 4.73 -10.07
C VAL A 11 -2.61 5.78 -11.10
N ALA A 12 -2.80 5.49 -12.38
CA ALA A 12 -2.67 6.48 -13.45
C ALA A 12 -4.07 6.86 -13.96
N VAL A 13 -4.37 8.15 -14.08
CA VAL A 13 -5.67 8.63 -14.59
C VAL A 13 -5.52 9.84 -15.50
N ARG A 14 -6.51 10.10 -16.34
CA ARG A 14 -6.58 11.36 -17.08
C ARG A 14 -7.12 12.54 -16.25
N ARG A 15 -8.12 12.31 -15.38
CA ARG A 15 -8.84 13.40 -14.70
C ARG A 15 -9.29 13.07 -13.28
N ALA A 16 -10.24 12.15 -13.12
CA ALA A 16 -10.88 11.85 -11.83
C ALA A 16 -10.95 10.33 -11.59
N GLY A 17 -11.28 9.93 -10.37
CA GLY A 17 -11.43 8.52 -9.97
C GLY A 17 -10.17 7.90 -9.36
N SER A 18 -9.04 8.62 -9.35
CA SER A 18 -7.79 8.12 -8.78
C SER A 18 -7.89 7.79 -7.29
N VAL A 19 -8.50 8.68 -6.52
CA VAL A 19 -8.64 8.57 -5.06
C VAL A 19 -9.45 7.33 -4.67
N ALA A 20 -10.65 7.16 -5.23
CA ALA A 20 -11.50 6.00 -4.97
C ALA A 20 -10.81 4.69 -5.35
N THR A 21 -10.15 4.67 -6.52
CA THR A 21 -9.39 3.49 -6.98
C THR A 21 -8.22 3.18 -6.05
N PHE A 22 -7.45 4.19 -5.65
CA PHE A 22 -6.33 4.05 -4.72
C PHE A 22 -6.76 3.45 -3.38
N HIS A 23 -7.84 3.96 -2.78
CA HIS A 23 -8.39 3.40 -1.55
C HIS A 23 -8.86 1.95 -1.71
N MET A 24 -9.54 1.64 -2.82
CA MET A 24 -10.04 0.28 -3.07
C MET A 24 -8.91 -0.72 -3.30
N LEU A 25 -7.84 -0.32 -3.99
CA LEU A 25 -6.64 -1.16 -4.12
C LEU A 25 -5.96 -1.41 -2.78
N ASN A 26 -5.88 -0.40 -1.91
CA ASN A 26 -5.27 -0.55 -0.59
C ASN A 26 -6.06 -1.48 0.34
N ALA A 27 -7.36 -1.69 0.12
CA ALA A 27 -8.15 -2.64 0.89
C ALA A 27 -7.59 -4.08 0.81
N PHE A 28 -7.02 -4.48 -0.34
CA PHE A 28 -6.40 -5.80 -0.50
C PHE A 28 -5.13 -5.96 0.35
N PHE A 29 -4.38 -4.88 0.55
CA PHE A 29 -3.18 -4.90 1.39
C PHE A 29 -3.55 -4.97 2.87
N THR A 30 -4.54 -4.19 3.30
CA THR A 30 -4.91 -4.11 4.73
C THR A 30 -5.57 -5.39 5.21
N ILE A 31 -6.44 -6.04 4.40
CA ILE A 31 -7.06 -7.32 4.77
C ILE A 31 -6.03 -8.48 4.87
N THR A 32 -4.87 -8.33 4.23
CA THR A 32 -3.81 -9.36 4.22
C THR A 32 -2.64 -9.04 5.16
N GLN A 33 -2.78 -8.05 6.05
CA GLN A 33 -1.73 -7.57 6.96
C GLN A 33 -0.47 -7.07 6.25
N MET A 34 -0.57 -6.61 5.00
CA MET A 34 0.55 -5.96 4.33
C MET A 34 0.76 -4.55 4.89
N ILE A 35 2.00 -4.06 4.82
CA ILE A 35 2.35 -2.70 5.22
C ILE A 35 2.20 -1.80 3.99
N VAL A 36 1.24 -0.89 4.03
CA VAL A 36 0.98 0.03 2.91
C VAL A 36 2.04 1.12 2.88
N VAL A 37 2.80 1.19 1.79
CA VAL A 37 3.86 2.18 1.58
C VAL A 37 3.28 3.41 0.88
N GLY A 38 3.42 4.56 1.52
CA GLY A 38 3.05 5.85 0.98
C GLY A 38 4.22 6.60 0.37
N SER A 39 3.89 7.75 -0.21
CA SER A 39 4.83 8.73 -0.75
C SER A 39 4.51 10.13 -0.21
N THR A 40 5.12 11.17 -0.79
CA THR A 40 4.85 12.58 -0.46
C THR A 40 3.47 13.06 -0.87
N TYR A 41 2.78 12.30 -1.72
CA TYR A 41 1.35 12.45 -2.02
C TYR A 41 0.72 11.08 -2.24
N TRP A 42 -0.59 11.01 -2.54
CA TRP A 42 -1.19 9.75 -2.98
C TRP A 42 -0.45 9.23 -4.22
N ASN A 43 -0.24 7.92 -4.30
CA ASN A 43 0.57 7.28 -5.33
C ASN A 43 -0.15 7.31 -6.69
N GLN A 44 -0.27 8.49 -7.29
CA GLN A 44 -1.01 8.72 -8.51
C GLN A 44 -0.21 9.52 -9.53
N GLY A 45 -0.52 9.31 -10.80
CA GLY A 45 0.03 10.08 -11.91
C GLY A 45 -1.03 10.42 -12.96
N PHE A 46 -0.83 11.51 -13.68
CA PHE A 46 -1.80 12.03 -14.64
C PHE A 46 -1.34 11.94 -16.10
N GLY A 47 -2.23 11.48 -16.99
CA GLY A 47 -2.01 11.43 -18.43
C GLY A 47 -3.22 10.89 -19.20
N MET A 48 -3.52 11.47 -20.37
CA MET A 48 -4.56 10.99 -21.29
C MET A 48 -3.98 9.93 -22.23
N ASN A 49 -2.88 10.27 -22.88
CA ASN A 49 -2.23 9.42 -23.87
C ASN A 49 -1.05 8.66 -23.26
N GLU A 50 -0.64 7.58 -23.92
CA GLU A 50 0.54 6.82 -23.53
C GLU A 50 1.75 7.74 -23.40
N GLY A 51 2.47 7.60 -22.27
CA GLY A 51 3.67 8.39 -22.00
C GLY A 51 3.43 9.81 -21.49
N GLU A 52 2.21 10.36 -21.50
CA GLU A 52 1.95 11.70 -20.95
C GLU A 52 2.23 11.79 -19.46
N VAL A 53 2.10 10.69 -18.72
CA VAL A 53 2.49 10.60 -17.31
C VAL A 53 3.97 10.97 -17.07
N LYS A 54 4.83 10.89 -18.09
CA LYS A 54 6.23 11.35 -18.00
C LYS A 54 6.34 12.88 -17.91
N LYS A 55 5.29 13.62 -18.26
CA LYS A 55 5.20 15.08 -18.16
C LYS A 55 4.56 15.53 -16.83
N ASP A 56 3.97 14.62 -16.08
CA ASP A 56 3.49 14.87 -14.71
C ASP A 56 4.68 14.89 -13.74
N VAL A 57 5.30 16.06 -13.60
CA VAL A 57 6.52 16.22 -12.80
C VAL A 57 6.29 15.89 -11.32
N GLU A 58 5.13 16.25 -10.77
CA GLU A 58 4.74 15.95 -9.38
C GLU A 58 4.46 14.45 -9.20
N GLY A 59 3.73 13.84 -10.14
CA GLY A 59 3.52 12.39 -10.17
C GLY A 59 4.84 11.62 -10.23
N LEU A 60 5.78 12.03 -11.07
CA LEU A 60 7.11 11.43 -11.14
C LEU A 60 7.93 11.62 -9.86
N GLN A 61 7.86 12.80 -9.22
CA GLN A 61 8.47 13.01 -7.91
C GLN A 61 7.86 12.07 -6.86
N THR A 62 6.54 11.93 -6.86
CA THR A 62 5.81 11.01 -5.99
C THR A 62 6.26 9.56 -6.21
N MET A 63 6.46 9.13 -7.46
CA MET A 63 6.97 7.77 -7.74
C MET A 63 8.42 7.57 -7.28
N ARG A 64 9.29 8.59 -7.40
CA ARG A 64 10.66 8.51 -6.88
C ARG A 64 10.68 8.36 -5.37
N ASN A 65 9.91 9.18 -4.66
CA ASN A 65 9.80 9.14 -3.21
C ASN A 65 9.18 7.81 -2.74
N LEU A 66 8.19 7.28 -3.46
CA LEU A 66 7.61 5.97 -3.19
C LEU A 66 8.66 4.86 -3.28
N GLY A 67 9.47 4.87 -4.34
CA GLY A 67 10.56 3.90 -4.51
C GLY A 67 11.61 3.98 -3.40
N GLN A 68 11.97 5.20 -2.97
CA GLN A 68 12.88 5.40 -1.84
C GLN A 68 12.30 4.87 -0.53
N ASN A 69 11.03 5.19 -0.23
CA ASN A 69 10.33 4.70 0.96
C ASN A 69 10.21 3.17 0.97
N MET A 70 9.88 2.58 -0.18
CA MET A 70 9.81 1.14 -0.36
C MET A 70 11.17 0.48 -0.11
N ALA A 71 12.23 1.01 -0.73
CA ALA A 71 13.58 0.47 -0.57
C ALA A 71 14.07 0.59 0.88
N TRP A 72 13.80 1.73 1.53
CA TRP A 72 14.10 1.93 2.95
C TRP A 72 13.36 0.91 3.82
N LEU A 73 12.04 0.74 3.64
CA LEU A 73 11.25 -0.18 4.45
C LEU A 73 11.68 -1.64 4.27
N ILE A 74 11.95 -2.08 3.04
CA ILE A 74 12.45 -3.45 2.78
C ILE A 74 13.76 -3.69 3.54
N LYS A 75 14.71 -2.74 3.47
CA LYS A 75 15.99 -2.82 4.18
C LYS A 75 15.80 -2.80 5.70
N SER A 76 14.89 -1.97 6.20
CA SER A 76 14.56 -1.89 7.62
C SER A 76 13.96 -3.21 8.14
N ILE A 77 13.04 -3.82 7.40
CA ILE A 77 12.48 -5.14 7.74
C ILE A 77 13.59 -6.18 7.77
N ASP A 78 14.46 -6.20 6.76
CA ASP A 78 15.58 -7.15 6.69
C ASP A 78 16.55 -7.01 7.86
N ALA A 79 16.93 -5.79 8.21
CA ALA A 79 17.77 -5.49 9.38
C ALA A 79 17.10 -5.90 10.71
N ALA A 80 15.77 -5.84 10.79
CA ALA A 80 15.02 -6.17 12.00
C ALA A 80 14.74 -7.67 12.19
N LYS A 81 14.90 -8.52 11.16
CA LYS A 81 14.53 -9.95 11.19
C LYS A 81 15.08 -10.72 12.39
N ASN A 82 16.28 -10.38 12.84
CA ASN A 82 16.97 -11.08 13.93
C ASN A 82 16.94 -10.31 15.26
N SER A 83 16.40 -9.10 15.29
CA SER A 83 16.37 -8.24 16.48
C SER A 83 14.97 -7.96 16.99
N VAL A 84 13.95 -8.11 16.14
CA VAL A 84 12.53 -7.91 16.49
C VAL A 84 11.76 -9.16 16.09
N ALA A 85 11.21 -9.86 17.08
CA ALA A 85 10.40 -11.05 16.83
C ALA A 85 9.12 -10.69 16.06
N GLU A 86 8.77 -11.50 15.06
CA GLU A 86 7.55 -11.33 14.30
C GLU A 86 6.31 -11.67 15.17
N PRO A 87 5.29 -10.81 15.26
CA PRO A 87 4.12 -11.11 16.06
C PRO A 87 3.26 -12.21 15.42
N ALA A 88 2.75 -13.12 16.24
CA ALA A 88 1.77 -14.11 15.80
C ALA A 88 0.49 -13.42 15.32
N THR A 89 -0.08 -13.89 14.21
CA THR A 89 -1.41 -13.46 13.78
C THR A 89 -2.45 -14.41 14.41
N ASN A 90 -3.39 -13.88 15.19
CA ASN A 90 -4.56 -14.64 15.63
C ASN A 90 -5.73 -14.45 14.64
N ARG A 91 -6.35 -15.55 14.20
CA ARG A 91 -7.58 -15.61 13.37
C ARG A 91 -8.55 -16.69 13.86
N GLU A 92 -8.44 -17.09 15.11
CA GLU A 92 -9.18 -18.23 15.68
C GLU A 92 -10.64 -17.88 15.92
N VAL A 93 -10.94 -16.61 16.22
CA VAL A 93 -12.31 -16.13 16.46
C VAL A 93 -12.86 -15.51 15.18
N LEU A 94 -13.93 -16.11 14.65
CA LEU A 94 -14.73 -15.57 13.56
C LEU A 94 -16.11 -15.19 14.09
N MET A 95 -16.50 -13.92 13.96
CA MET A 95 -17.76 -13.40 14.48
C MET A 95 -18.56 -12.74 13.35
N SER A 96 -19.77 -13.23 13.09
CA SER A 96 -20.67 -12.69 12.06
C SER A 96 -21.58 -11.57 12.59
N PHE A 97 -21.10 -10.74 13.52
CA PHE A 97 -21.90 -9.78 14.29
C PHE A 97 -23.06 -10.41 15.10
N ILE A 98 -23.08 -11.74 15.22
CA ILE A 98 -24.10 -12.51 15.93
C ILE A 98 -23.50 -12.95 17.27
N ARG A 99 -24.30 -12.83 18.34
CA ARG A 99 -24.06 -13.47 19.63
C ARG A 99 -25.32 -14.22 19.98
N GLU A 100 -25.18 -15.44 20.47
CA GLU A 100 -26.25 -16.01 21.28
C GLU A 100 -26.27 -15.22 22.59
N THR A 101 -27.42 -14.63 22.91
CA THR A 101 -27.70 -14.15 24.27
C THR A 101 -28.20 -15.34 25.07
N ASP A 102 -27.62 -15.57 26.24
CA ASP A 102 -28.18 -16.51 27.23
C ASP A 102 -29.63 -16.16 27.58
#